data_AF-A0AAV5AUK9-F1
#
_entry.id   AF-A0AAV5AUK9-F1
#
_cell.length_a   1.000
_cell.length_b   1.000
_cell.length_c   1.000
_cell.angle_alpha   90.00
_cell.angle_beta   90.00
_cell.angle_gamma   90.00
#
_symmetry.space_group_name_H-M   'P 1'
#
loop_
_entity.id
_entity.type
_entity.pdbx_description
1 polymer ?
#
loop_
_entity_poly.entity_id
_entity_poly.type
_entity_poly.pdbx_seq_one_letter_code
_entity_poly.pdbx_strand_id
1 'polypeptide(L)'
;MFADTFVVLTSEEGQSAKEGLLLWCQRKTASYVEVNVQDFSYSWTDGLALCALIHAHRPDLIDYDSLHKPAKHENTQIAFDVAEKYLGIPQLLEVGDLCDIAKPDERSVMTYIASFFHAFSSQDQAETVSRRLVKFADLMQSIWVSQNDYERRARALLFALSTTQSKWLTASFKGTYVDATEQSTSFQVYKSTTKREWVTERQDLSTLFGNVQIKLKTYGLKEWTPQPGLSIFDLENAWNDLLAAEARRSRIINAQIRNIKEALRHKFADISNAFEQRLRALSSEISALSGPLESQQEQIKQIQERLGPFETDLKQLATIESDCKAANIEENDYTIFTVQDLEFELQLVRQAVIKKITFLENQIISRNMSNLTPSQLEQFESTFRYFDRDETNTLDLDEMAAALASLGIVYSDDDFVIIYTQLIEDYGAVTYEAFINLLVGSFLFTFPHLTHIAEVDIMEDQTSPDQLRDAFRSIAKDKTFVTELDLRQALIPAGSIEYLVQAIPRAGAEENLDFESWLSDVFA
;
A
#
# COMPACT_ATOMS: atom_id res chain seq x y z
N MET A 1 8.40 34.64 65.38
CA MET A 1 7.36 35.60 65.78
C MET A 1 7.27 35.74 67.29
N PHE A 2 7.09 34.68 68.09
CA PHE A 2 7.02 34.83 69.57
C PHE A 2 8.36 35.00 70.30
N ALA A 3 9.46 34.46 69.77
CA ALA A 3 10.80 34.78 70.29
C ALA A 3 11.20 36.24 70.00
N ASP A 4 10.80 36.76 68.82
CA ASP A 4 10.99 38.17 68.46
C ASP A 4 10.16 39.10 69.36
N THR A 5 8.98 38.66 69.82
CA THR A 5 8.16 39.49 70.72
C THR A 5 8.82 39.69 72.09
N PHE A 6 9.62 38.75 72.59
CA PHE A 6 10.30 38.94 73.88
C PHE A 6 11.52 39.89 73.77
N VAL A 7 12.22 39.88 72.64
CA VAL A 7 13.32 40.83 72.37
C VAL A 7 12.79 42.23 72.02
N VAL A 8 11.60 42.32 71.42
CA VAL A 8 10.95 43.61 71.12
C VAL A 8 10.28 44.21 72.37
N LEU A 9 9.73 43.40 73.28
CA LEU A 9 9.15 43.88 74.54
C LEU A 9 10.20 44.42 75.53
N THR A 10 11.48 44.07 75.40
CA THR A 10 12.54 44.70 76.20
C THR A 10 13.04 46.03 75.62
N SER A 11 12.59 46.43 74.41
CA SER A 11 13.15 47.61 73.72
C SER A 11 12.15 48.71 73.34
N GLU A 12 10.84 48.46 73.18
CA GLU A 12 9.93 49.51 72.64
C GLU A 12 8.70 49.89 73.49
N GLU A 13 8.38 49.17 74.56
CA GLU A 13 7.45 49.66 75.59
C GLU A 13 8.05 49.30 76.94
N GLY A 14 8.27 50.29 77.82
CA GLY A 14 9.01 50.15 79.09
C GLY A 14 8.32 49.28 80.14
N GLN A 15 8.03 48.01 79.82
CA GLN A 15 7.64 46.98 80.75
C GLN A 15 8.89 46.24 81.24
N SER A 16 9.02 46.10 82.56
CA SER A 16 10.17 45.40 83.16
C SER A 16 10.20 43.93 82.69
N ALA A 17 11.38 43.31 82.54
CA ALA A 17 11.49 41.87 82.21
C ALA A 17 10.63 40.97 83.12
N LYS A 18 10.40 41.43 84.36
CA LYS A 18 9.46 40.87 85.33
C LYS A 18 8.01 40.85 84.81
N GLU A 19 7.52 41.96 84.25
CA GLU A 19 6.17 42.10 83.72
C GLU A 19 5.97 41.23 82.46
N GLY A 20 6.99 41.13 81.61
CA GLY A 20 6.97 40.23 80.45
C GLY A 20 6.90 38.75 80.85
N LEU A 21 7.66 38.32 81.86
CA LEU A 21 7.59 36.96 82.40
C LEU A 21 6.23 36.68 83.06
N LEU A 22 5.69 37.65 83.82
CA LEU A 22 4.39 37.53 84.47
C LEU A 22 3.27 37.37 83.42
N LEU A 23 3.30 38.18 82.37
CA LEU A 23 2.35 38.10 81.26
C LEU A 23 2.46 36.76 80.52
N TRP A 24 3.66 36.21 80.35
CA TRP A 24 3.84 34.87 79.78
C TRP A 24 3.18 33.80 80.66
N CYS A 25 3.40 33.83 81.97
CA CYS A 25 2.75 32.90 82.89
C CYS A 25 1.23 33.00 82.78
N GLN A 26 0.69 34.21 82.88
CA GLN A 26 -0.75 34.48 82.78
C GLN A 26 -1.35 33.94 81.49
N ARG A 27 -0.70 34.17 80.35
CA ARG A 27 -1.18 33.68 79.04
C ARG A 27 -1.16 32.17 78.95
N LYS A 28 -0.14 31.52 79.50
CA LYS A 28 0.01 30.05 79.46
C LYS A 28 -0.92 29.34 80.43
N THR A 29 -1.29 29.98 81.53
CA THR A 29 -2.21 29.40 82.53
C THR A 29 -3.65 29.91 82.41
N ALA A 30 -3.98 30.78 81.44
CA ALA A 30 -5.31 31.39 81.32
C ALA A 30 -6.47 30.39 81.17
N SER A 31 -6.20 29.17 80.68
CA SER A 31 -7.19 28.11 80.50
C SER A 31 -7.50 27.30 81.76
N TYR A 32 -6.78 27.53 82.86
CA TYR A 32 -6.92 26.75 84.10
C TYR A 32 -7.70 27.55 85.13
N VAL A 33 -8.89 27.06 85.48
CA VAL A 33 -9.86 27.80 86.31
C VAL A 33 -9.34 28.03 87.73
N GLU A 34 -8.58 27.07 88.28
CA GLU A 34 -8.04 27.15 89.64
C GLU A 34 -6.77 28.00 89.75
N VAL A 35 -6.21 28.49 88.63
CA VAL A 35 -4.92 29.19 88.59
C VAL A 35 -5.11 30.64 88.18
N ASN A 36 -4.73 31.55 89.06
CA ASN A 36 -4.74 32.98 88.79
C ASN A 36 -3.39 33.61 89.15
N VAL A 37 -2.47 33.69 88.18
CA VAL A 37 -1.12 34.21 88.39
C VAL A 37 -1.13 35.75 88.37
N GLN A 38 -0.88 36.39 89.51
CA GLN A 38 -0.87 37.85 89.66
C GLN A 38 0.48 38.42 90.11
N ASP A 39 1.36 37.58 90.67
CA ASP A 39 2.66 37.96 91.19
C ASP A 39 3.67 36.80 91.14
N PHE A 40 4.90 37.03 91.59
CA PHE A 40 5.89 35.98 91.85
C PHE A 40 6.01 35.66 93.35
N SER A 41 4.92 35.74 94.12
CA SER A 41 4.93 35.37 95.53
C SER A 41 3.75 34.47 95.87
N TYR A 42 2.59 35.03 96.22
CA TYR A 42 1.42 34.29 96.66
C TYR A 42 0.84 33.35 95.60
N SER A 43 0.91 33.74 94.32
CA SER A 43 0.27 33.03 93.20
C SER A 43 0.81 31.62 92.94
N TRP A 44 1.90 31.25 93.60
CA TRP A 44 2.65 30.01 93.37
C TRP A 44 2.62 29.07 94.58
N THR A 45 2.05 29.50 95.70
CA THR A 45 2.12 28.84 97.01
C THR A 45 1.35 27.52 97.10
N ASP A 46 0.38 27.30 96.22
CA ASP A 46 -0.45 26.10 96.14
C ASP A 46 0.11 25.04 95.17
N GLY A 47 1.20 25.35 94.46
CA GLY A 47 1.84 24.48 93.47
C GLY A 47 1.05 24.33 92.15
N LEU A 48 -0.20 24.79 92.08
CA LEU A 48 -1.07 24.58 90.92
C LEU A 48 -0.61 25.39 89.71
N ALA A 49 -0.09 26.60 89.92
CA ALA A 49 0.48 27.43 88.85
C ALA A 49 1.68 26.77 88.15
N LEU A 50 2.53 26.07 88.90
CA LEU A 50 3.67 25.31 88.36
C LEU A 50 3.19 24.11 87.54
N CYS A 51 2.28 23.32 88.10
CA CYS A 51 1.67 22.18 87.40
C CYS A 51 0.97 22.62 86.11
N ALA A 52 0.20 23.70 86.14
CA ALA A 52 -0.49 24.25 84.98
C ALA A 52 0.49 24.72 83.89
N LEU A 53 1.62 25.34 84.26
CA LEU A 53 2.65 25.76 83.30
C LEU A 53 3.33 24.59 82.61
N ILE A 54 3.60 23.51 83.36
CA ILE A 54 4.15 22.28 82.79
C ILE A 54 3.13 21.64 81.86
N HIS A 55 1.88 21.42 82.31
CA HIS A 55 0.82 20.81 81.51
C HIS A 55 0.50 21.63 80.24
N ALA A 56 0.56 22.96 80.30
CA ALA A 56 0.32 23.84 79.15
C ALA A 56 1.34 23.67 78.00
N HIS A 57 2.56 23.23 78.30
CA HIS A 57 3.59 22.97 77.28
C HIS A 57 3.76 21.49 76.98
N ARG A 58 3.59 20.65 77.99
CA ARG A 58 3.82 19.21 77.97
C ARG A 58 2.71 18.50 78.75
N PRO A 59 1.50 18.38 78.15
CA PRO A 59 0.37 17.76 78.83
C PRO A 59 0.58 16.28 79.12
N ASP A 60 1.54 15.65 78.43
CA ASP A 60 1.96 14.26 78.63
C ASP A 60 2.67 14.01 79.98
N LEU A 61 3.15 15.05 80.67
CA LEU A 61 3.98 14.91 81.87
C LEU A 61 3.21 15.01 83.19
N ILE A 62 2.07 15.70 83.21
CA ILE A 62 1.24 15.88 84.41
C ILE A 62 -0.21 15.77 84.02
N ASP A 63 -0.97 14.86 84.62
CA ASP A 63 -2.42 14.87 84.50
C ASP A 63 -2.99 15.92 85.46
N TYR A 64 -3.26 17.13 84.95
CA TYR A 64 -3.64 18.26 85.78
C TYR A 64 -5.00 18.05 86.47
N ASP A 65 -5.95 17.39 85.81
CA ASP A 65 -7.32 17.25 86.31
C ASP A 65 -7.43 16.27 87.49
N SER A 66 -6.51 15.30 87.59
CA SER A 66 -6.46 14.35 88.71
C SER A 66 -5.69 14.86 89.93
N LEU A 67 -5.06 16.04 89.86
CA LEU A 67 -4.35 16.64 90.99
C LEU A 67 -5.30 16.98 92.15
N HIS A 68 -4.88 16.64 93.37
CA HIS A 68 -5.59 17.04 94.58
C HIS A 68 -5.32 18.52 94.89
N LYS A 69 -6.20 19.39 94.41
CA LYS A 69 -6.04 20.86 94.43
C LYS A 69 -5.65 21.47 95.79
N PRO A 70 -6.19 21.04 96.96
CA PRO A 70 -5.79 21.63 98.24
C PRO A 70 -4.45 21.09 98.80
N ALA A 71 -3.83 20.06 98.20
CA ALA A 71 -2.55 19.52 98.65
C ALA A 71 -1.34 20.30 98.09
N LYS A 72 -1.11 21.51 98.63
CA LYS A 72 -0.03 22.43 98.20
C LYS A 72 1.36 21.78 98.12
N HIS A 73 1.72 20.97 99.12
CA HIS A 73 3.04 20.32 99.23
C HIS A 73 3.23 19.25 98.15
N GLU A 74 2.21 18.41 97.95
CA GLU A 74 2.23 17.34 96.97
C GLU A 74 2.27 17.90 95.54
N ASN A 75 1.42 18.89 95.24
CA ASN A 75 1.37 19.53 93.91
C ASN A 75 2.71 20.20 93.57
N THR A 76 3.31 20.92 94.52
CA THR A 76 4.61 21.57 94.33
C THR A 76 5.74 20.55 94.14
N GLN A 77 5.75 19.48 94.93
CA GLN A 77 6.73 18.40 94.79
C GLN A 77 6.62 17.72 93.42
N ILE A 78 5.40 17.40 92.97
CA ILE A 78 5.15 16.81 91.63
C ILE A 78 5.71 17.73 90.54
N ALA A 79 5.44 19.04 90.62
CA ALA A 79 5.94 19.98 89.62
C ALA A 79 7.48 20.05 89.61
N PHE A 80 8.13 20.06 90.77
CA PHE A 80 9.59 20.08 90.87
C PHE A 80 10.22 18.78 90.35
N ASP A 81 9.70 17.62 90.76
CA ASP A 81 10.18 16.31 90.32
C ASP A 81 10.07 16.17 88.79
N VAL A 82 8.94 16.59 88.22
CA VAL A 82 8.73 16.53 86.77
C VAL A 82 9.66 17.50 86.04
N ALA A 83 9.85 18.70 86.57
CA ALA A 83 10.72 19.71 85.98
C ALA A 83 12.19 19.26 85.97
N GLU A 84 12.69 18.68 87.05
CA GLU A 84 14.07 18.20 87.12
C GLU A 84 14.27 16.96 86.24
N LYS A 85 13.37 15.97 86.35
CA LYS A 85 13.55 14.67 85.71
C LYS A 85 13.30 14.68 84.19
N TYR A 86 12.32 15.44 83.72
CA TYR A 86 11.87 15.40 82.32
C TYR A 86 12.12 16.68 81.54
N LEU A 87 12.24 17.83 82.21
CA LEU A 87 12.48 19.13 81.57
C LEU A 87 13.92 19.63 81.76
N GLY A 88 14.72 18.96 82.61
CA GLY A 88 16.10 19.35 82.90
C GLY A 88 16.24 20.69 83.61
N ILE A 89 15.18 21.13 84.32
CA ILE A 89 15.17 22.36 85.10
C ILE A 89 15.60 22.00 86.52
N PRO A 90 16.81 22.40 86.97
CA PRO A 90 17.29 22.05 88.31
C PRO A 90 16.44 22.71 89.38
N GLN A 91 16.07 21.96 90.41
CA GLN A 91 15.27 22.47 91.52
C GLN A 91 16.05 23.56 92.29
N LEU A 92 15.62 24.83 92.20
CA LEU A 92 16.26 25.97 92.87
C LEU A 92 15.61 26.36 94.20
N LEU A 93 14.45 25.79 94.51
CA LEU A 93 13.63 26.11 95.69
C LEU A 93 13.25 24.82 96.40
N GLU A 94 13.18 24.83 97.73
CA GLU A 94 12.58 23.73 98.49
C GLU A 94 11.05 23.89 98.52
N VAL A 95 10.30 22.79 98.66
CA VAL A 95 8.83 22.85 98.72
C VAL A 95 8.36 23.72 99.89
N GLY A 96 9.06 23.65 101.03
CA GLY A 96 8.77 24.48 102.21
C GLY A 96 8.95 25.98 101.96
N ASP A 97 9.91 26.38 101.10
CA ASP A 97 10.19 27.78 100.77
C ASP A 97 9.01 28.44 100.03
N LEU A 98 8.25 27.64 99.29
CA LEU A 98 7.10 28.10 98.52
C LEU A 98 5.79 27.93 99.29
N CYS A 99 5.63 26.83 100.02
CA CYS A 99 4.36 26.48 100.65
C CYS A 99 4.20 26.98 102.09
N ASP A 100 5.28 27.03 102.90
CA ASP A 100 5.18 27.24 104.35
C ASP A 100 5.51 28.67 104.79
N ILE A 101 6.15 29.46 103.93
CA ILE A 101 6.44 30.87 104.17
C ILE A 101 5.20 31.71 103.82
N ALA A 102 4.77 32.57 104.75
CA ALA A 102 3.59 33.43 104.56
C ALA A 102 3.68 34.34 103.32
N LYS A 103 4.89 34.71 102.89
CA LYS A 103 5.17 35.40 101.63
C LYS A 103 6.51 34.92 101.07
N PRO A 104 6.53 34.05 100.05
CA PRO A 104 7.77 33.62 99.40
C PRO A 104 8.58 34.79 98.83
N ASP A 105 9.92 34.65 98.77
CA ASP A 105 10.78 35.68 98.18
C ASP A 105 10.55 35.80 96.68
N GLU A 106 10.13 37.00 96.26
CA GLU A 106 9.72 37.27 94.90
C GLU A 106 10.87 37.05 93.89
N ARG A 107 12.11 37.36 94.29
CA ARG A 107 13.28 37.21 93.42
C ARG A 107 13.62 35.75 93.19
N SER A 108 13.53 34.93 94.24
CA SER A 108 13.82 33.51 94.19
C SER A 108 12.78 32.76 93.35
N VAL A 109 11.48 33.04 93.53
CA VAL A 109 10.41 32.49 92.68
C VAL A 109 10.55 32.95 91.23
N MET A 110 10.77 34.25 90.99
CA MET A 110 10.98 34.78 89.64
C MET A 110 12.16 34.11 88.91
N THR A 111 13.27 33.86 89.61
CA THR A 111 14.45 33.18 89.04
C THR A 111 14.13 31.75 88.65
N TYR A 112 13.35 31.04 89.46
CA TYR A 112 12.96 29.68 89.14
C TYR A 112 11.97 29.63 87.96
N ILE A 113 10.97 30.50 87.93
CA ILE A 113 10.03 30.60 86.80
C ILE A 113 10.72 31.06 85.51
N ALA A 114 11.74 31.90 85.60
CA ALA A 114 12.59 32.24 84.44
C ALA A 114 13.29 31.00 83.87
N SER A 115 13.66 30.03 84.72
CA SER A 115 14.27 28.76 84.30
C SER A 115 13.27 27.91 83.49
N PHE A 116 11.99 27.86 83.88
CA PHE A 116 10.91 27.26 83.08
C PHE A 116 10.71 27.97 81.74
N PHE A 117 10.68 29.30 81.76
CA PHE A 117 10.55 30.09 80.53
C PHE A 117 11.70 29.80 79.55
N HIS A 118 12.94 29.74 80.02
CA HIS A 118 14.09 29.41 79.20
C HIS A 118 14.04 27.99 78.64
N ALA A 119 13.67 27.00 79.45
CA ALA A 119 13.55 25.62 79.02
C ALA A 119 12.48 25.46 77.91
N PHE A 120 11.27 25.98 78.13
CA PHE A 120 10.19 25.87 77.15
C PHE A 120 10.42 26.72 75.90
N SER A 121 10.97 27.93 76.04
CA SER A 121 11.30 28.76 74.87
C SER A 121 12.41 28.14 74.01
N SER A 122 13.40 27.49 74.62
CA SER A 122 14.43 26.73 73.91
C SER A 122 13.82 25.55 73.13
N GLN A 123 12.89 24.82 73.76
CA GLN A 123 12.19 23.71 73.12
C GLN A 123 11.29 24.17 71.95
N ASP A 124 10.52 25.24 72.12
CA ASP A 124 9.68 25.84 71.07
C ASP A 124 10.53 26.37 69.89
N GLN A 125 11.71 26.91 70.17
CA GLN A 125 12.68 27.32 69.15
C GLN A 125 13.21 26.11 68.39
N ALA A 126 13.60 25.03 69.09
CA ALA A 126 14.06 23.80 68.47
C ALA A 126 13.00 23.16 67.57
N GLU A 127 11.73 23.14 68.00
CA GLU A 127 10.61 22.65 67.20
C GLU A 127 10.39 23.53 65.95
N THR A 128 10.47 24.86 66.09
CA THR A 128 10.31 25.79 64.97
C THR A 128 11.43 25.62 63.93
N VAL A 129 12.68 25.44 64.36
CA VAL A 129 13.81 25.14 63.48
C VAL A 129 13.60 23.82 62.77
N SER A 130 13.20 22.77 63.50
CA SER A 130 12.91 21.45 62.93
C SER A 130 11.82 21.52 61.86
N ARG A 131 10.71 22.21 62.13
CA ARG A 131 9.62 22.42 61.17
C ARG A 131 10.07 23.19 59.92
N ARG A 132 10.98 24.16 60.06
CA ARG A 132 11.55 24.88 58.90
C ARG A 132 12.43 23.96 58.05
N LEU A 133 13.24 23.12 58.68
CA LEU A 133 14.09 22.14 57.98
C LEU A 133 13.25 21.11 57.22
N VAL A 134 12.19 20.58 57.83
CA VAL A 134 11.26 19.64 57.16
C VAL A 134 10.64 20.29 55.92
N LYS A 135 10.08 21.50 56.05
CA LYS A 135 9.49 22.21 54.90
C LYS A 135 10.49 22.47 53.78
N PHE A 136 11.74 22.78 54.13
CA PHE A 136 12.81 22.97 53.14
C PHE A 136 13.19 21.65 52.46
N ALA A 137 13.28 20.56 53.21
CA ALA A 137 13.54 19.22 52.67
C ALA A 137 12.43 18.79 51.70
N ASP A 138 11.17 18.98 52.05
CA ASP A 138 10.02 18.68 51.19
C ASP A 138 10.06 19.49 49.87
N LEU A 139 10.41 20.77 49.96
CA LEU A 139 10.60 21.63 48.79
C LEU A 139 11.73 21.09 47.89
N MET A 140 12.89 20.81 48.46
CA MET A 140 14.04 20.29 47.71
C MET A 140 13.74 18.93 47.08
N GLN A 141 13.03 18.05 47.79
CA GLN A 141 12.58 16.76 47.26
C GLN A 141 11.62 16.96 46.07
N SER A 142 10.64 17.86 46.17
CA SER A 142 9.72 18.17 45.08
C SER A 142 10.45 18.67 43.83
N ILE A 143 11.44 19.56 44.00
CA ILE A 143 12.28 20.06 42.91
C ILE A 143 13.09 18.93 42.29
N TRP A 144 13.75 18.11 43.12
CA TRP A 144 14.57 16.99 42.68
C TRP A 144 13.76 15.98 41.86
N VAL A 145 12.56 15.61 42.32
CA VAL A 145 11.66 14.72 41.57
C VAL A 145 11.31 15.32 40.20
N SER A 146 11.01 16.62 40.14
CA SER A 146 10.66 17.31 38.89
C SER A 146 11.84 17.36 37.89
N GLN A 147 13.06 17.59 38.39
CA GLN A 147 14.28 17.60 37.58
C GLN A 147 14.57 16.20 36.99
N ASN A 148 14.51 15.16 37.82
CA ASN A 148 14.74 13.78 37.36
C ASN A 148 13.65 13.31 36.39
N ASP A 149 12.39 13.74 36.60
CA ASP A 149 11.30 13.45 35.66
C ASP A 149 11.58 14.05 34.28
N TYR A 150 11.99 15.33 34.24
CA TYR A 150 12.40 15.98 33.00
C TYR A 150 13.54 15.23 32.32
N GLU A 151 14.64 14.94 33.02
CA GLU A 151 15.81 14.30 32.40
C GLU A 151 15.49 12.91 31.86
N ARG A 152 14.69 12.12 32.59
CA ARG A 152 14.26 10.79 32.16
C ARG A 152 13.43 10.87 30.88
N ARG A 153 12.45 11.77 30.85
CA ARG A 153 11.53 11.96 29.73
C ARG A 153 12.23 12.56 28.49
N ALA A 154 13.07 13.57 28.68
CA ALA A 154 13.87 14.17 27.63
C ALA A 154 14.81 13.15 26.97
N ARG A 155 15.49 12.31 27.76
CA ARG A 155 16.35 11.24 27.23
C ARG A 155 15.57 10.21 26.42
N ALA A 156 14.40 9.79 26.92
CA ALA A 156 13.54 8.85 26.21
C ALA A 156 13.04 9.43 24.87
N LEU A 157 12.66 10.71 24.85
CA LEU A 157 12.24 11.39 23.63
C LEU A 157 13.40 11.45 22.63
N LEU A 158 14.57 11.96 23.02
CA LEU A 158 15.76 12.05 22.14
C LEU A 158 16.16 10.70 21.56
N PHE A 159 16.14 9.65 22.38
CA PHE A 159 16.41 8.28 21.92
C PHE A 159 15.39 7.79 20.89
N ALA A 160 14.10 8.07 21.12
CA ALA A 160 13.05 7.71 20.18
C ALA A 160 13.18 8.46 18.84
N LEU A 161 13.54 9.76 18.89
CA LEU A 161 13.78 10.57 17.69
C LEU A 161 14.95 10.01 16.87
N SER A 162 16.10 9.75 17.50
CA SER A 162 17.29 9.25 16.80
C SER A 162 17.11 7.83 16.25
N THR A 163 16.41 6.97 16.98
CA THR A 163 16.10 5.60 16.55
C THR A 163 15.23 5.60 15.30
N THR A 164 14.20 6.44 15.26
CA THR A 164 13.31 6.53 14.09
C THR A 164 14.01 7.12 12.88
N GLN A 165 14.86 8.13 13.07
CA GLN A 165 15.71 8.65 11.98
C GLN A 165 16.61 7.55 11.42
N SER A 166 17.25 6.77 12.29
CA SER A 166 18.11 5.64 11.88
C SER A 166 17.33 4.59 11.09
N LYS A 167 16.12 4.22 11.55
CA LYS A 167 15.22 3.30 10.83
C LYS A 167 14.89 3.81 9.42
N TRP A 168 14.63 5.10 9.25
CA TRP A 168 14.35 5.68 7.93
C TRP A 168 15.57 5.76 7.02
N LEU A 169 16.77 5.94 7.58
CA LEU A 169 18.03 5.94 6.83
C LEU A 169 18.39 4.54 6.30
N THR A 170 18.14 3.49 7.09
CA THR A 170 18.45 2.10 6.70
C THR A 170 17.35 1.43 5.89
N ALA A 171 16.15 2.01 5.84
CA ALA A 171 15.01 1.43 5.13
C ALA A 171 15.23 1.44 3.61
N SER A 172 15.14 0.26 2.99
CA SER A 172 15.19 0.06 1.54
C SER A 172 13.82 -0.31 0.98
N PHE A 173 13.67 -0.15 -0.33
CA PHE A 173 12.49 -0.59 -1.07
C PHE A 173 12.81 -1.91 -1.77
N LYS A 174 11.83 -2.81 -1.79
CA LYS A 174 11.91 -4.06 -2.59
C LYS A 174 11.67 -3.84 -4.08
N GLY A 175 11.30 -2.61 -4.46
CA GLY A 175 11.00 -2.23 -5.85
C GLY A 175 9.57 -2.55 -6.29
N THR A 176 8.73 -3.13 -5.43
CA THR A 176 7.32 -3.42 -5.74
C THR A 176 6.40 -2.28 -5.32
N TYR A 177 5.32 -2.08 -6.07
CA TYR A 177 4.32 -1.05 -5.75
C TYR A 177 3.68 -1.26 -4.38
N VAL A 178 3.40 -2.51 -4.02
CA VAL A 178 2.79 -2.89 -2.74
C VAL A 178 3.68 -2.49 -1.57
N ASP A 179 4.97 -2.79 -1.62
CA ASP A 179 5.94 -2.42 -0.57
C ASP A 179 6.06 -0.90 -0.42
N ALA A 180 6.17 -0.16 -1.54
CA ALA A 180 6.24 1.30 -1.49
C ALA A 180 4.96 1.93 -0.89
N THR A 181 3.79 1.36 -1.18
CA THR A 181 2.49 1.80 -0.67
C THR A 181 2.31 1.46 0.82
N GLU A 182 2.77 0.27 1.24
CA GLU A 182 2.78 -0.13 2.65
C GLU A 182 3.68 0.80 3.47
N GLN A 183 4.90 1.08 2.98
CA GLN A 183 5.82 2.03 3.62
C GLN A 183 5.23 3.45 3.69
N SER A 184 4.51 3.89 2.65
CA SER A 184 3.76 5.16 2.67
C SER A 184 2.67 5.17 3.73
N THR A 185 1.90 4.09 3.83
CA THR A 185 0.80 3.95 4.80
C THR A 185 1.34 3.95 6.23
N SER A 186 2.37 3.15 6.52
CA SER A 186 3.04 3.15 7.83
C SER A 186 3.60 4.52 8.19
N PHE A 187 4.13 5.26 7.22
CA PHE A 187 4.61 6.63 7.44
C PHE A 187 3.47 7.61 7.76
N GLN A 188 2.29 7.48 7.14
CA GLN A 188 1.12 8.29 7.51
C GLN A 188 0.59 7.94 8.90
N VAL A 189 0.56 6.66 9.26
CA VAL A 189 0.19 6.22 10.62
C VAL A 189 1.13 6.85 11.65
N TYR A 190 2.45 6.77 11.44
CA TYR A 190 3.43 7.44 12.29
C TYR A 190 3.13 8.95 12.47
N LYS A 191 2.77 9.65 11.38
CA LYS A 191 2.45 11.09 11.43
C LYS A 191 1.18 11.40 12.22
N SER A 192 0.19 10.51 12.19
CA SER A 192 -1.09 10.72 12.87
C SER A 192 -1.11 10.21 14.32
N THR A 193 -0.20 9.30 14.70
CA THR A 193 -0.11 8.72 16.04
C THR A 193 1.15 9.20 16.77
N THR A 194 2.28 8.49 16.61
CA THR A 194 3.52 8.67 17.38
C THR A 194 4.08 10.08 17.29
N LYS A 195 4.05 10.72 16.11
CA LYS A 195 4.52 12.10 15.97
C LYS A 195 3.71 13.07 16.84
N ARG A 196 2.39 12.88 16.98
CA ARG A 196 1.54 13.75 17.80
C ARG A 196 1.88 13.60 19.29
N GLU A 197 2.11 12.38 19.74
CA GLU A 197 2.56 12.10 21.12
C GLU A 197 3.88 12.82 21.42
N TRP A 198 4.83 12.80 20.49
CA TRP A 198 6.11 13.49 20.65
C TRP A 198 5.99 15.02 20.62
N VAL A 199 5.07 15.58 19.83
CA VAL A 199 4.77 17.02 19.86
C VAL A 199 4.26 17.43 21.24
N THR A 200 3.32 16.68 21.81
CA THR A 200 2.80 16.92 23.16
C THR A 200 3.89 16.77 24.20
N GLU A 201 4.66 15.68 24.15
CA GLU A 201 5.75 15.42 25.10
C GLU A 201 6.81 16.54 25.09
N ARG A 202 7.17 17.05 23.91
CA ARG A 202 8.10 18.18 23.77
C ARG A 202 7.55 19.46 24.43
N GLN A 203 6.26 19.73 24.26
CA GLN A 203 5.60 20.88 24.89
C GLN A 203 5.53 20.72 26.42
N ASP A 204 5.21 19.52 26.90
CA ASP A 204 5.14 19.20 28.32
C ASP A 204 6.52 19.30 28.99
N LEU A 205 7.57 18.84 28.33
CA LEU A 205 8.96 18.99 28.78
C LEU A 205 9.36 20.46 28.89
N SER A 206 9.03 21.29 27.89
CA SER A 206 9.28 22.73 27.95
C SER A 206 8.54 23.38 29.12
N THR A 207 7.30 22.97 29.37
CA THR A 207 6.48 23.47 30.48
C THR A 207 7.04 23.04 31.83
N LEU A 208 7.43 21.76 31.96
CA LEU A 208 8.04 21.21 33.17
C LEU A 208 9.36 21.92 33.51
N PHE A 209 10.22 22.13 32.51
CA PHE A 209 11.45 22.90 32.68
C PHE A 209 11.16 24.32 33.19
N GLY A 210 10.23 25.03 32.54
CA GLY A 210 9.81 26.38 32.95
C GLY A 210 9.29 26.40 34.40
N ASN A 211 8.45 25.42 34.78
CA ASN A 211 7.93 25.29 36.14
C ASN A 211 9.03 25.06 37.17
N VAL A 212 10.05 24.24 36.85
CA VAL A 212 11.21 24.03 37.71
C VAL A 212 12.01 25.33 37.87
N GLN A 213 12.27 26.06 36.78
CA GLN A 213 12.98 27.35 36.84
C GLN A 213 12.23 28.39 37.69
N ILE A 214 10.92 28.49 37.50
CA ILE A 214 10.07 29.40 38.28
C ILE A 214 10.12 29.02 39.76
N LYS A 215 10.00 27.73 40.11
CA LYS A 215 10.13 27.27 41.50
C LYS A 215 11.48 27.66 42.09
N LEU A 216 12.59 27.38 41.41
CA LEU A 216 13.94 27.73 41.87
C LEU A 216 14.08 29.24 42.12
N LYS A 217 13.62 30.06 41.17
CA LYS A 217 13.66 31.52 41.28
C LYS A 217 12.78 32.05 42.42
N THR A 218 11.59 31.47 42.60
CA THR A 218 10.63 31.87 43.66
C THR A 218 11.25 31.73 45.05
N TYR A 219 12.06 30.70 45.26
CA TYR A 219 12.74 30.44 46.54
C TYR A 219 14.19 30.95 46.60
N GLY A 220 14.64 31.73 45.61
CA GLY A 220 16.00 32.27 45.55
C GLY A 220 17.09 31.20 45.44
N LEU A 221 16.76 30.02 44.92
CA LEU A 221 17.68 28.90 44.74
C LEU A 221 18.49 29.05 43.44
N LYS A 222 19.63 28.35 43.38
CA LYS A 222 20.49 28.31 42.20
C LYS A 222 19.72 27.78 40.99
N GLU A 223 19.91 28.44 39.86
CA GLU A 223 19.36 27.99 38.58
C GLU A 223 19.85 26.59 38.23
N TRP A 224 18.93 25.74 37.79
CA TRP A 224 19.24 24.37 37.40
C TRP A 224 19.52 24.30 35.91
N THR A 225 20.61 23.64 35.56
CA THR A 225 20.94 23.28 34.17
C THR A 225 20.87 21.76 34.04
N PRO A 226 20.10 21.22 33.08
CA PRO A 226 20.04 19.78 32.83
C PRO A 226 21.42 19.22 32.45
N GLN A 227 21.57 17.89 32.51
CA GLN A 227 22.77 17.23 32.00
C GLN A 227 23.09 17.62 30.55
N PRO A 228 24.38 17.64 30.15
CA PRO A 228 24.79 18.00 28.79
C PRO A 228 24.04 17.17 27.74
N GLY A 229 23.48 17.82 26.72
CA GLY A 229 22.69 17.17 25.67
C GLY A 229 21.21 16.97 26.00
N LEU A 230 20.74 17.34 27.20
CA LEU A 230 19.33 17.30 27.60
C LEU A 230 18.73 18.71 27.75
N SER A 231 19.36 19.74 27.19
CA SER A 231 18.79 21.09 27.26
C SER A 231 17.57 21.22 26.34
N ILE A 232 16.76 22.26 26.55
CA ILE A 232 15.66 22.59 25.62
C ILE A 232 16.20 22.82 24.21
N PHE A 233 17.37 23.45 24.09
CA PHE A 233 18.00 23.69 22.80
C PHE A 233 18.39 22.38 22.09
N ASP A 234 18.90 21.40 22.83
CA ASP A 234 19.21 20.08 22.27
C ASP A 234 17.95 19.35 21.79
N LEU A 235 16.85 19.45 22.54
CA LEU A 235 15.54 18.93 22.14
C LEU A 235 15.01 19.60 20.85
N GLU A 236 15.17 20.92 20.73
CA GLU A 236 14.78 21.66 19.53
C GLU A 236 15.63 21.28 18.31
N ASN A 237 16.94 21.14 18.47
CA ASN A 237 17.83 20.70 17.40
C ASN A 237 17.48 19.28 16.93
N ALA A 238 17.34 18.33 17.86
CA ALA A 238 16.97 16.96 17.52
C ALA A 238 15.58 16.88 16.85
N TRP A 239 14.67 17.77 17.23
CA TRP A 239 13.36 17.90 16.59
C TRP A 239 13.48 18.43 15.15
N ASN A 240 14.32 19.44 14.92
CA ASN A 240 14.56 19.97 13.57
C ASN A 240 15.22 18.92 12.66
N ASP A 241 16.15 18.14 13.18
CA ASP A 241 16.78 17.03 12.46
C ASP A 241 15.74 15.95 12.08
N LEU A 242 14.82 15.63 13.00
CA LEU A 242 13.70 14.72 12.72
C LEU A 242 12.82 15.27 11.60
N LEU A 243 12.47 16.55 11.61
CA LEU A 243 11.66 17.17 10.55
C LEU A 243 12.34 17.11 9.19
N ALA A 244 13.66 17.34 9.14
CA ALA A 244 14.45 17.22 7.92
C ALA A 244 14.48 15.76 7.41
N ALA A 245 14.66 14.79 8.32
CA ALA A 245 14.63 13.36 8.01
C ALA A 245 13.24 12.90 7.53
N GLU A 246 12.17 13.38 8.16
CA GLU A 246 10.78 13.12 7.77
C GLU A 246 10.48 13.64 6.37
N ALA A 247 10.88 14.89 6.08
CA ALA A 247 10.72 15.47 4.75
C ALA A 247 11.50 14.67 3.69
N ARG A 248 12.73 14.26 4.00
CA ARG A 248 13.52 13.40 3.11
C ARG A 248 12.83 12.05 2.87
N ARG A 249 12.36 11.39 3.94
CA ARG A 249 11.68 10.09 3.86
C ARG A 249 10.42 10.16 3.01
N SER A 250 9.60 11.18 3.21
CA SER A 250 8.38 11.41 2.41
C SER A 250 8.71 11.61 0.93
N ARG A 251 9.74 12.41 0.60
CA ARG A 251 10.16 12.62 -0.79
C ARG A 251 10.62 11.32 -1.44
N ILE A 252 11.42 10.52 -0.73
CA ILE A 252 11.93 9.25 -1.25
C ILE A 252 10.77 8.28 -1.51
N ILE A 253 9.84 8.11 -0.57
CA ILE A 253 8.68 7.22 -0.77
C ILE A 253 7.88 7.64 -2.00
N ASN A 254 7.53 8.94 -2.11
CA ASN A 254 6.75 9.45 -3.23
C ASN A 254 7.48 9.32 -4.58
N ALA A 255 8.78 9.60 -4.59
CA ALA A 255 9.62 9.43 -5.79
C ALA A 255 9.68 7.96 -6.22
N GLN A 256 9.82 7.03 -5.28
CA GLN A 256 9.83 5.59 -5.59
C GLN A 256 8.48 5.12 -6.15
N ILE A 257 7.36 5.54 -5.55
CA ILE A 257 6.03 5.22 -6.08
C ILE A 257 5.88 5.74 -7.52
N ARG A 258 6.30 6.99 -7.77
CA ARG A 258 6.28 7.57 -9.11
C ARG A 258 7.14 6.78 -10.09
N ASN A 259 8.38 6.45 -9.71
CA ASN A 259 9.31 5.70 -10.55
C ASN A 259 8.79 4.29 -10.88
N ILE A 260 8.16 3.61 -9.92
CA ILE A 260 7.55 2.28 -10.15
C ILE A 260 6.40 2.39 -11.14
N LYS A 261 5.50 3.38 -10.96
CA LYS A 261 4.39 3.60 -11.90
C LYS A 261 4.89 3.92 -13.31
N GLU A 262 5.91 4.77 -13.41
CA GLU A 262 6.50 5.15 -14.69
C GLU A 262 7.19 3.96 -15.39
N ALA A 263 7.92 3.15 -14.63
CA ALA A 263 8.54 1.94 -15.15
C ALA A 263 7.49 0.93 -15.65
N LEU A 264 6.36 0.78 -14.95
CA LEU A 264 5.26 -0.07 -15.40
C LEU A 264 4.63 0.45 -16.70
N ARG A 265 4.42 1.76 -16.82
CA ARG A 265 3.89 2.38 -18.06
C ARG A 265 4.80 2.12 -19.26
N HIS A 266 6.10 2.37 -19.11
CA HIS A 266 7.09 2.09 -20.15
C HIS A 266 7.13 0.60 -20.49
N LYS A 267 7.20 -0.27 -19.48
CA LYS A 267 7.27 -1.73 -19.69
C LYS A 267 6.05 -2.25 -20.45
N PHE A 268 4.85 -1.78 -20.10
CA PHE A 268 3.64 -2.12 -20.84
C PHE A 268 3.71 -1.61 -22.28
N ALA A 269 4.06 -0.34 -22.48
CA ALA A 269 4.11 0.28 -23.80
C ALA A 269 5.16 -0.37 -24.72
N ASP A 270 6.36 -0.66 -24.21
CA ASP A 270 7.44 -1.28 -24.98
C ASP A 270 7.02 -2.67 -25.49
N ILE A 271 6.40 -3.49 -24.64
CA ILE A 271 5.94 -4.83 -25.02
C ILE A 271 4.75 -4.73 -25.98
N SER A 272 3.77 -3.85 -25.71
CA SER A 272 2.59 -3.66 -26.57
C SER A 272 2.97 -3.16 -27.97
N ASN A 273 3.83 -2.14 -28.06
CA ASN A 273 4.27 -1.58 -29.33
C ASN A 273 5.12 -2.59 -30.12
N ALA A 274 6.00 -3.35 -29.45
CA ALA A 274 6.77 -4.41 -30.10
C ALA A 274 5.90 -5.61 -30.52
N PHE A 275 4.80 -5.87 -29.80
CA PHE A 275 3.82 -6.89 -30.17
C PHE A 275 3.06 -6.50 -31.44
N GLU A 276 2.51 -5.28 -31.48
CA GLU A 276 1.81 -4.76 -32.68
C GLU A 276 2.75 -4.70 -33.89
N GLN A 277 3.97 -4.20 -33.72
CA GLN A 277 4.93 -4.13 -34.82
C GLN A 277 5.23 -5.52 -35.42
N ARG A 278 5.35 -6.55 -34.57
CA ARG A 278 5.54 -7.94 -35.03
C ARG A 278 4.29 -8.47 -35.73
N LEU A 279 3.08 -8.18 -35.24
CA LEU A 279 1.84 -8.56 -35.92
C LEU A 279 1.71 -7.92 -37.30
N ARG A 280 2.00 -6.61 -37.39
CA ARG A 280 1.98 -5.87 -38.66
C ARG A 280 2.98 -6.44 -39.66
N ALA A 281 4.18 -6.79 -39.20
CA ALA A 281 5.18 -7.44 -40.04
C ALA A 281 4.66 -8.77 -40.59
N LEU A 282 4.07 -9.63 -39.74
CA LEU A 282 3.48 -10.89 -40.20
C LEU A 282 2.33 -10.68 -41.19
N SER A 283 1.45 -9.72 -40.94
CA SER A 283 0.35 -9.38 -41.85
C SER A 283 0.87 -8.92 -43.23
N SER A 284 1.94 -8.12 -43.25
CA SER A 284 2.61 -7.72 -44.48
C SER A 284 3.30 -8.89 -45.18
N GLU A 285 3.94 -9.79 -44.44
CA GLU A 285 4.57 -11.00 -45.00
C GLU A 285 3.52 -11.91 -45.66
N ILE A 286 2.36 -12.13 -45.01
CA ILE A 286 1.24 -12.92 -45.56
C ILE A 286 0.74 -12.32 -46.89
N SER A 287 0.65 -10.99 -46.96
CA SER A 287 0.17 -10.28 -48.15
C SER A 287 1.20 -10.26 -49.28
N ALA A 288 2.49 -10.33 -48.95
CA ALA A 288 3.60 -10.28 -49.91
C ALA A 288 4.04 -11.65 -50.45
N LEU A 289 3.39 -12.74 -50.04
CA LEU A 289 3.68 -14.09 -50.55
C LEU A 289 3.53 -14.13 -52.07
N SER A 290 4.60 -14.58 -52.75
CA SER A 290 4.69 -14.66 -54.20
C SER A 290 5.66 -15.78 -54.61
N GLY A 291 5.55 -16.26 -55.85
CA GLY A 291 6.36 -17.37 -56.38
C GLY A 291 5.59 -18.70 -56.45
N PRO A 292 6.29 -19.83 -56.62
CA PRO A 292 5.67 -21.15 -56.71
C PRO A 292 4.84 -21.50 -55.47
N LEU A 293 3.73 -22.21 -55.66
CA LEU A 293 2.77 -22.55 -54.60
C LEU A 293 3.43 -23.32 -53.44
N GLU A 294 4.39 -24.20 -53.74
CA GLU A 294 5.14 -24.98 -52.75
C GLU A 294 5.98 -24.08 -51.84
N SER A 295 6.63 -23.07 -52.44
CA SER A 295 7.43 -22.11 -51.68
C SER A 295 6.55 -21.21 -50.82
N GLN A 296 5.39 -20.79 -51.34
CA GLN A 296 4.40 -20.05 -50.54
C GLN A 296 3.84 -20.89 -49.38
N GLN A 297 3.60 -22.19 -49.60
CA GLN A 297 3.12 -23.12 -48.57
C GLN A 297 4.16 -23.30 -47.44
N GLU A 298 5.44 -23.37 -47.77
CA GLU A 298 6.51 -23.42 -46.78
C GLU A 298 6.62 -22.10 -46.00
N GLN A 299 6.56 -20.95 -46.68
CA GLN A 299 6.61 -19.63 -46.05
C GLN A 299 5.45 -19.39 -45.09
N ILE A 300 4.22 -19.75 -45.47
CA ILE A 300 3.04 -19.57 -44.60
C ILE A 300 3.08 -20.50 -43.38
N LYS A 301 3.64 -21.72 -43.51
CA LYS A 301 3.89 -22.64 -42.38
C LYS A 301 4.92 -22.06 -41.40
N GLN A 302 6.00 -21.45 -41.90
CA GLN A 302 6.97 -20.75 -41.05
C GLN A 302 6.34 -19.55 -40.32
N ILE A 303 5.44 -18.82 -40.98
CA ILE A 303 4.66 -17.73 -40.36
C ILE A 303 3.75 -18.30 -39.25
N GLN A 304 3.10 -19.44 -39.48
CA GLN A 304 2.25 -20.10 -38.49
C GLN A 304 3.03 -20.50 -37.23
N GLU A 305 4.23 -21.05 -37.36
CA GLU A 305 5.10 -21.39 -36.22
C GLU A 305 5.48 -20.15 -35.40
N ARG A 306 5.72 -19.01 -36.07
CA ARG A 306 6.03 -17.73 -35.44
C ARG A 306 4.85 -17.12 -34.67
N LEU A 307 3.63 -17.60 -34.86
CA LEU A 307 2.44 -17.15 -34.10
C LEU A 307 2.35 -17.77 -32.70
N GLY A 308 3.04 -18.89 -32.43
CA GLY A 308 3.02 -19.56 -31.12
C GLY A 308 3.49 -18.68 -29.96
N PRO A 309 4.66 -18.00 -30.05
CA PRO A 309 5.19 -17.14 -28.99
C PRO A 309 4.26 -15.99 -28.55
N PHE A 310 3.37 -15.50 -29.42
CA PHE A 310 2.46 -14.40 -29.10
C PHE A 310 1.50 -14.72 -27.94
N GLU A 311 1.16 -15.99 -27.70
CA GLU A 311 0.33 -16.35 -26.53
C GLU A 311 1.06 -16.13 -25.21
N THR A 312 2.38 -16.33 -25.20
CA THR A 312 3.21 -16.09 -24.01
C THR A 312 3.31 -14.59 -23.76
N ASP A 313 3.49 -13.82 -24.82
CA ASP A 313 3.55 -12.35 -24.74
C ASP A 313 2.22 -11.74 -24.29
N LEU A 314 1.07 -12.27 -24.74
CA LEU A 314 -0.26 -11.87 -24.25
C LEU A 314 -0.43 -12.15 -22.75
N LYS A 315 0.00 -13.31 -22.27
CA LYS A 315 -0.04 -13.62 -20.82
C LYS A 315 0.84 -12.67 -20.02
N GLN A 316 2.01 -12.29 -20.53
CA GLN A 316 2.86 -11.30 -19.90
C GLN A 316 2.20 -9.92 -19.89
N LEU A 317 1.61 -9.48 -21.01
CA LEU A 317 0.88 -8.22 -21.11
C LEU A 317 -0.30 -8.17 -20.13
N ALA A 318 -1.09 -9.23 -20.02
CA ALA A 318 -2.20 -9.32 -19.06
C ALA A 318 -1.72 -9.23 -17.60
N THR A 319 -0.56 -9.82 -17.29
CA THR A 319 0.05 -9.72 -15.95
C THR A 319 0.46 -8.28 -15.66
N ILE A 320 1.13 -7.61 -16.61
CA ILE A 320 1.57 -6.22 -16.45
C ILE A 320 0.36 -5.27 -16.38
N GLU A 321 -0.70 -5.52 -17.15
CA GLU A 321 -1.94 -4.75 -17.08
C GLU A 321 -2.60 -4.87 -15.70
N SER A 322 -2.61 -6.08 -15.12
CA SER A 322 -3.06 -6.31 -13.74
C SER A 322 -2.21 -5.53 -12.73
N ASP A 323 -0.89 -5.54 -12.88
CA ASP A 323 0.03 -4.75 -12.05
C ASP A 323 -0.22 -3.23 -12.20
N CYS A 324 -0.52 -2.76 -13.41
CA CYS A 324 -0.87 -1.36 -13.67
C CYS A 324 -2.19 -0.97 -13.00
N LYS A 325 -3.22 -1.83 -13.08
CA LYS A 325 -4.51 -1.66 -12.39
C LYS A 325 -4.33 -1.63 -10.88
N ALA A 326 -3.54 -2.55 -10.32
CA ALA A 326 -3.20 -2.56 -8.89
C ALA A 326 -2.43 -1.30 -8.46
N ALA A 327 -1.62 -0.74 -9.34
CA ALA A 327 -0.92 0.52 -9.15
C ALA A 327 -1.79 1.78 -9.40
N ASN A 328 -3.09 1.61 -9.69
CA ASN A 328 -4.03 2.66 -10.07
C ASN A 328 -3.45 3.56 -11.18
N ILE A 329 -2.94 2.93 -12.23
CA ILE A 329 -2.50 3.57 -13.48
C ILE A 329 -3.67 3.46 -14.45
N GLU A 330 -4.35 4.58 -14.70
CA GLU A 330 -5.52 4.64 -15.58
C GLU A 330 -5.14 4.98 -17.02
N GLU A 331 -4.07 5.75 -17.19
CA GLU A 331 -3.62 6.27 -18.48
C GLU A 331 -2.14 5.97 -18.71
N ASN A 332 -1.82 5.66 -19.96
CA ASN A 332 -0.48 5.43 -20.45
C ASN A 332 -0.23 6.23 -21.73
N ASP A 333 0.60 7.28 -21.63
CA ASP A 333 0.90 8.16 -22.77
C ASP A 333 1.86 7.53 -23.80
N TYR A 334 2.46 6.37 -23.47
CA TYR A 334 3.49 5.73 -24.30
C TYR A 334 2.94 4.69 -25.28
N THR A 335 1.67 4.31 -25.16
CA THR A 335 1.02 3.39 -26.10
C THR A 335 -0.48 3.65 -26.17
N ILE A 336 -1.05 3.45 -27.35
CA ILE A 336 -2.49 3.54 -27.59
C ILE A 336 -3.19 2.18 -27.52
N PHE A 337 -2.41 1.10 -27.43
CA PHE A 337 -2.91 -0.27 -27.55
C PHE A 337 -3.33 -0.82 -26.19
N THR A 338 -4.50 -1.43 -26.14
CA THR A 338 -4.94 -2.24 -25.00
C THR A 338 -4.65 -3.73 -25.24
N VAL A 339 -4.64 -4.53 -24.17
CA VAL A 339 -4.47 -5.99 -24.30
C VAL A 339 -5.58 -6.59 -25.17
N GLN A 340 -6.79 -6.06 -25.08
CA GLN A 340 -7.94 -6.50 -25.88
C GLN A 340 -7.75 -6.21 -27.38
N ASP A 341 -7.23 -5.03 -27.72
CA ASP A 341 -6.95 -4.67 -29.11
C ASP A 341 -5.90 -5.61 -29.71
N LEU A 342 -4.81 -5.87 -28.98
CA LEU A 342 -3.73 -6.75 -29.43
C LEU A 342 -4.18 -8.22 -29.54
N GLU A 343 -5.05 -8.68 -28.64
CA GLU A 343 -5.65 -10.01 -28.72
C GLU A 343 -6.53 -10.14 -29.98
N PHE A 344 -7.35 -9.13 -30.27
CA PHE A 344 -8.18 -9.09 -31.46
C PHE A 344 -7.35 -9.06 -32.75
N GLU A 345 -6.31 -8.23 -32.82
CA GLU A 345 -5.40 -8.20 -33.98
C GLU A 345 -4.67 -9.53 -34.19
N LEU A 346 -4.24 -10.20 -33.11
CA LEU A 346 -3.65 -11.54 -33.21
C LEU A 346 -4.65 -12.55 -33.78
N GLN A 347 -5.91 -12.50 -33.36
CA GLN A 347 -6.96 -13.38 -33.89
C GLN A 347 -7.18 -13.15 -35.39
N LEU A 348 -7.20 -11.90 -35.85
CA LEU A 348 -7.30 -11.57 -37.27
C LEU A 348 -6.12 -12.12 -38.08
N VAL A 349 -4.89 -11.98 -37.59
CA VAL A 349 -3.70 -12.53 -38.27
C VAL A 349 -3.75 -14.05 -38.30
N ARG A 350 -4.19 -14.72 -37.21
CA ARG A 350 -4.39 -16.17 -37.19
C ARG A 350 -5.39 -16.63 -38.24
N GLN A 351 -6.54 -15.96 -38.34
CA GLN A 351 -7.54 -16.25 -39.37
C GLN A 351 -6.98 -16.03 -40.77
N ALA A 352 -6.22 -14.95 -41.00
CA ALA A 352 -5.59 -14.69 -42.29
C ALA A 352 -4.59 -15.80 -42.69
N VAL A 353 -3.79 -16.30 -41.74
CA VAL A 353 -2.88 -17.43 -41.96
C VAL A 353 -3.66 -18.70 -42.34
N ILE A 354 -4.70 -19.05 -41.58
CA ILE A 354 -5.53 -20.22 -41.85
C ILE A 354 -6.14 -20.12 -43.26
N LYS A 355 -6.81 -19.01 -43.58
CA LYS A 355 -7.41 -18.77 -44.89
C LYS A 355 -6.39 -18.84 -46.03
N LYS A 356 -5.16 -18.37 -45.80
CA LYS A 356 -4.09 -18.42 -46.80
C LYS A 356 -3.55 -19.84 -46.99
N ILE A 357 -3.43 -20.63 -45.92
CA ILE A 357 -3.04 -22.05 -45.98
C ILE A 357 -4.08 -22.83 -46.79
N THR A 358 -5.36 -22.70 -46.44
CA THR A 358 -6.45 -23.44 -47.09
C THR A 358 -6.55 -23.07 -48.57
N PHE A 359 -6.44 -21.78 -48.89
CA PHE A 359 -6.37 -21.31 -50.28
C PHE A 359 -5.19 -21.94 -51.05
N LEU A 360 -3.99 -21.95 -50.48
CA LEU A 360 -2.80 -22.54 -51.14
C LEU A 360 -2.94 -24.05 -51.33
N GLU A 361 -3.48 -24.76 -50.34
CA GLU A 361 -3.73 -26.20 -50.43
C GLU A 361 -4.73 -26.51 -51.55
N ASN A 362 -5.84 -25.77 -51.61
CA ASN A 362 -6.86 -25.95 -52.64
C ASN A 362 -6.29 -25.66 -54.04
N GLN A 363 -5.47 -24.62 -54.20
CA GLN A 363 -4.82 -24.31 -55.47
C GLN A 363 -3.80 -25.38 -55.90
N ILE A 364 -3.06 -25.99 -54.97
CA ILE A 364 -2.13 -27.10 -55.27
C ILE A 364 -2.92 -28.32 -55.75
N ILE A 365 -4.03 -28.66 -55.08
CA ILE A 365 -4.90 -29.79 -55.46
C ILE A 365 -5.49 -29.54 -56.86
N SER A 366 -6.07 -28.37 -57.09
CA SER A 366 -6.64 -27.98 -58.39
C SER A 366 -5.61 -28.07 -59.52
N ARG A 367 -4.35 -27.67 -59.28
CA ARG A 367 -3.26 -27.78 -60.28
C ARG A 367 -2.87 -29.24 -60.57
N ASN A 368 -2.88 -30.12 -59.56
CA ASN A 368 -2.55 -31.54 -59.73
C ASN A 368 -3.68 -32.32 -60.44
N MET A 369 -4.90 -31.77 -60.50
CA MET A 369 -6.05 -32.36 -61.15
C MET A 369 -6.14 -31.94 -62.64
N SER A 370 -5.22 -32.46 -63.46
CA SER A 370 -5.08 -32.10 -64.89
C SER A 370 -6.26 -32.49 -65.79
N ASN A 371 -7.25 -33.23 -65.27
CA ASN A 371 -8.36 -33.81 -66.02
C ASN A 371 -9.61 -32.92 -66.06
N LEU A 372 -9.57 -31.74 -65.42
CA LEU A 372 -10.68 -30.80 -65.32
C LEU A 372 -10.36 -29.46 -65.98
N THR A 373 -11.38 -28.81 -66.56
CA THR A 373 -11.22 -27.45 -67.09
C THR A 373 -11.11 -26.43 -65.95
N PRO A 374 -10.39 -25.30 -66.15
CA PRO A 374 -10.28 -24.25 -65.13
C PRO A 374 -11.63 -23.74 -64.62
N SER A 375 -12.64 -23.65 -65.50
CA SER A 375 -14.00 -23.25 -65.15
C SER A 375 -14.72 -24.26 -64.25
N GLN A 376 -14.49 -25.56 -64.45
CA GLN A 376 -15.04 -26.61 -63.59
C GLN A 376 -14.36 -26.61 -62.21
N LEU A 377 -13.05 -26.40 -62.17
CA LEU A 377 -12.30 -26.27 -60.90
C LEU A 377 -12.78 -25.06 -60.10
N GLU A 378 -12.99 -23.91 -60.75
CA GLU A 378 -13.53 -22.71 -60.10
C GLU A 378 -14.97 -22.93 -59.62
N GLN A 379 -15.80 -23.64 -60.39
CA GLN A 379 -17.15 -24.02 -59.96
C GLN A 379 -17.10 -24.91 -58.71
N PHE A 380 -16.25 -25.94 -58.69
CA PHE A 380 -16.13 -26.84 -57.54
C PHE A 380 -15.54 -26.14 -56.31
N GLU A 381 -14.53 -25.30 -56.48
CA GLU A 381 -13.96 -24.49 -55.39
C GLU A 381 -14.99 -23.52 -54.81
N SER A 382 -15.72 -22.80 -55.68
CA SER A 382 -16.74 -21.84 -55.25
C SER A 382 -17.91 -22.51 -54.52
N THR A 383 -18.34 -23.69 -54.99
CA THR A 383 -19.36 -24.50 -54.29
C THR A 383 -18.84 -24.98 -52.94
N PHE A 384 -17.65 -25.58 -52.89
CA PHE A 384 -17.06 -26.07 -51.64
C PHE A 384 -16.97 -24.95 -50.60
N ARG A 385 -16.43 -23.79 -50.98
CA ARG A 385 -16.30 -22.63 -50.09
C ARG A 385 -17.64 -21.99 -49.69
N TYR A 386 -18.68 -22.11 -50.52
CA TYR A 386 -20.00 -21.57 -50.17
C TYR A 386 -20.68 -22.42 -49.08
N PHE A 387 -20.41 -23.73 -49.07
CA PHE A 387 -20.99 -24.66 -48.10
C PHE A 387 -20.12 -24.91 -46.86
N ASP A 388 -18.80 -24.69 -46.94
CA ASP A 388 -17.88 -24.64 -45.79
C ASP A 388 -18.12 -23.33 -45.00
N ARG A 389 -19.14 -23.35 -44.13
CA ARG A 389 -19.61 -22.14 -43.42
C ARG A 389 -18.69 -21.74 -42.28
N ASP A 390 -17.96 -22.69 -41.72
CA ASP A 390 -17.05 -22.48 -40.60
C ASP A 390 -15.60 -22.22 -41.03
N GLU A 391 -15.35 -22.22 -42.35
CA GLU A 391 -14.05 -21.96 -42.99
C GLU A 391 -12.97 -22.93 -42.50
N THR A 392 -13.37 -24.16 -42.16
CA THR A 392 -12.47 -25.21 -41.67
C THR A 392 -11.72 -25.93 -42.79
N ASN A 393 -12.08 -25.67 -44.05
CA ASN A 393 -11.65 -26.42 -45.22
C ASN A 393 -12.09 -27.90 -45.17
N THR A 394 -13.18 -28.17 -44.47
CA THR A 394 -13.85 -29.47 -44.39
C THR A 394 -15.36 -29.30 -44.52
N LEU A 395 -16.05 -30.29 -45.09
CA LEU A 395 -17.50 -30.30 -45.16
C LEU A 395 -18.09 -31.33 -44.21
N ASP A 396 -19.00 -30.89 -43.34
CA ASP A 396 -19.82 -31.82 -42.56
C ASP A 396 -20.84 -32.53 -43.45
N LEU A 397 -21.49 -33.58 -42.91
CA LEU A 397 -22.43 -34.43 -43.66
C LEU A 397 -23.54 -33.62 -44.36
N ASP A 398 -24.13 -32.65 -43.65
CA ASP A 398 -25.18 -31.78 -44.20
C ASP A 398 -24.64 -30.78 -45.24
N GLU A 399 -23.42 -30.26 -45.04
CA GLU A 399 -22.77 -29.31 -45.94
C GLU A 399 -22.34 -29.98 -47.24
N MET A 400 -21.79 -31.19 -47.15
CA MET A 400 -21.47 -32.03 -48.30
C MET A 400 -22.72 -32.40 -49.11
N ALA A 401 -23.83 -32.74 -48.44
CA ALA A 401 -25.09 -33.05 -49.11
C ALA A 401 -25.60 -31.85 -49.91
N ALA A 402 -25.58 -30.67 -49.30
CA ALA A 402 -26.01 -29.43 -49.94
C ALA A 402 -25.08 -29.01 -51.09
N ALA A 403 -23.77 -29.20 -50.93
CA ALA A 403 -22.77 -28.95 -51.98
C ALA A 403 -22.99 -29.84 -53.20
N LEU A 404 -23.18 -31.14 -53.02
CA LEU A 404 -23.45 -32.07 -54.11
C LEU A 404 -24.78 -31.78 -54.79
N ALA A 405 -25.84 -31.51 -54.02
CA ALA A 405 -27.13 -31.13 -54.56
C ALA A 405 -27.06 -29.85 -55.41
N SER A 406 -26.22 -28.88 -55.04
CA SER A 406 -26.00 -27.66 -55.82
C SER A 406 -25.27 -27.89 -57.15
N LEU A 407 -24.46 -28.95 -57.22
CA LEU A 407 -23.80 -29.42 -58.45
C LEU A 407 -24.71 -30.35 -59.27
N GLY A 408 -25.94 -30.59 -58.83
CA GLY A 408 -26.91 -31.47 -59.49
C GLY A 408 -26.68 -32.96 -59.21
N ILE A 409 -25.81 -33.30 -58.25
CA ILE A 409 -25.48 -34.67 -57.88
C ILE A 409 -26.34 -35.08 -56.67
N VAL A 410 -27.19 -36.08 -56.84
CA VAL A 410 -28.10 -36.59 -55.79
C VAL A 410 -27.88 -38.07 -55.60
N TYR A 411 -27.49 -38.47 -54.39
CA TYR A 411 -27.40 -39.86 -53.95
C TYR A 411 -28.61 -40.24 -53.10
N SER A 412 -28.87 -41.54 -52.93
CA SER A 412 -29.85 -41.98 -51.92
C SER A 412 -29.30 -41.73 -50.51
N ASP A 413 -30.17 -41.51 -49.52
CA ASP A 413 -29.75 -41.22 -48.14
C ASP A 413 -28.82 -42.32 -47.58
N ASP A 414 -29.09 -43.60 -47.92
CA ASP A 414 -28.28 -44.74 -47.49
C ASP A 414 -26.89 -44.76 -48.17
N ASP A 415 -26.83 -44.46 -49.48
CA ASP A 415 -25.56 -44.43 -50.23
C ASP A 415 -24.71 -43.22 -49.85
N PHE A 416 -25.35 -42.09 -49.54
CA PHE A 416 -24.67 -40.85 -49.17
C PHE A 416 -23.88 -41.01 -47.85
N VAL A 417 -24.49 -41.63 -46.84
CA VAL A 417 -23.84 -41.91 -45.56
C VAL A 417 -22.64 -42.84 -45.73
N ILE A 418 -22.73 -43.82 -46.63
CA ILE A 418 -21.63 -44.74 -46.95
C ILE A 418 -20.47 -43.98 -47.60
N ILE A 419 -20.75 -43.14 -48.60
CA ILE A 419 -19.74 -42.34 -49.30
C ILE A 419 -19.05 -41.39 -48.32
N TYR A 420 -19.81 -40.67 -47.49
CA TYR A 420 -19.28 -39.75 -46.50
C TYR A 420 -18.35 -40.45 -45.49
N THR A 421 -18.79 -41.59 -44.95
CA THR A 421 -17.99 -42.38 -43.99
C THR A 421 -16.69 -42.87 -44.63
N GLN A 422 -16.73 -43.32 -45.88
CA GLN A 422 -15.55 -43.78 -46.59
C GLN A 422 -14.56 -42.64 -46.87
N LEU A 423 -15.03 -41.45 -47.23
CA LEU A 423 -14.15 -40.29 -47.42
C LEU A 423 -13.45 -39.88 -46.12
N ILE A 424 -14.14 -39.99 -44.98
CA ILE A 424 -13.52 -39.80 -43.66
C ILE A 424 -12.48 -40.89 -43.36
N GLU A 425 -12.74 -42.15 -43.71
CA GLU A 425 -11.75 -43.22 -43.51
C GLU A 425 -10.48 -43.03 -44.37
N ASP A 426 -10.65 -42.59 -45.62
CA ASP A 426 -9.55 -42.49 -46.58
C ASP A 426 -8.75 -41.18 -46.44
N TYR A 427 -9.41 -40.07 -46.12
CA TYR A 427 -8.79 -38.73 -46.04
C TYR A 427 -8.78 -38.14 -44.63
N GLY A 428 -9.37 -38.82 -43.64
CA GLY A 428 -9.54 -38.34 -42.25
C GLY A 428 -10.70 -37.37 -42.06
N ALA A 429 -10.99 -36.56 -43.07
CA ALA A 429 -12.12 -35.63 -43.13
C ALA A 429 -12.49 -35.35 -44.59
N VAL A 430 -13.68 -34.80 -44.84
CA VAL A 430 -14.09 -34.38 -46.20
C VAL A 430 -13.46 -33.03 -46.54
N THR A 431 -12.16 -33.04 -46.83
CA THR A 431 -11.42 -31.86 -47.32
C THR A 431 -11.74 -31.56 -48.78
N TYR A 432 -11.28 -30.42 -49.30
CA TYR A 432 -11.42 -30.10 -50.71
C TYR A 432 -10.80 -31.18 -51.63
N GLU A 433 -9.70 -31.83 -51.20
CA GLU A 433 -9.11 -32.96 -51.92
C GLU A 433 -10.07 -34.15 -52.02
N ALA A 434 -10.66 -34.54 -50.88
CA ALA A 434 -11.63 -35.64 -50.82
C ALA A 434 -12.86 -35.32 -51.69
N PHE A 435 -13.35 -34.08 -51.64
CA PHE A 435 -14.48 -33.60 -52.42
C PHE A 435 -14.21 -33.62 -53.93
N ILE A 436 -13.04 -33.14 -54.38
CA ILE A 436 -12.66 -33.16 -55.79
C ILE A 436 -12.43 -34.60 -56.28
N ASN A 437 -11.78 -35.45 -55.49
CA ASN A 437 -11.55 -36.86 -55.85
C ASN A 437 -12.85 -37.66 -55.96
N LEU A 438 -13.89 -37.29 -55.20
CA LEU A 438 -15.25 -37.81 -55.38
C LEU A 438 -15.83 -37.37 -56.73
N LEU A 439 -15.77 -36.06 -57.04
CA LEU A 439 -16.37 -35.47 -58.25
C LEU A 439 -15.71 -35.94 -59.55
N VAL A 440 -14.39 -36.15 -59.54
CA VAL A 440 -13.64 -36.64 -60.72
C VAL A 440 -13.72 -38.17 -60.86
N GLY A 441 -14.48 -38.84 -59.99
CA GLY A 441 -14.75 -40.27 -60.10
C GLY A 441 -13.59 -41.19 -59.75
N SER A 442 -12.47 -40.66 -59.23
CA SER A 442 -11.36 -41.50 -58.74
C SER A 442 -11.78 -42.39 -57.58
N PHE A 443 -12.83 -42.01 -56.85
CA PHE A 443 -13.39 -42.75 -55.72
C PHE A 443 -14.44 -43.81 -56.11
N LEU A 444 -15.07 -43.64 -57.28
CA LEU A 444 -16.18 -44.50 -57.74
C LEU A 444 -15.73 -45.89 -58.22
N PHE A 445 -14.42 -46.12 -58.41
CA PHE A 445 -13.88 -47.44 -58.76
C PHE A 445 -13.95 -48.47 -57.63
N THR A 446 -14.17 -48.04 -56.39
CA THR A 446 -14.18 -48.91 -55.21
C THR A 446 -15.55 -49.58 -54.97
N PHE A 447 -16.64 -49.06 -55.58
CA PHE A 447 -17.99 -49.61 -55.43
C PHE A 447 -18.65 -49.90 -56.80
N PRO A 448 -18.48 -51.12 -57.36
CA PRO A 448 -19.03 -51.47 -58.67
C PRO A 448 -20.57 -51.44 -58.76
N HIS A 449 -21.30 -51.36 -57.63
CA HIS A 449 -22.76 -51.31 -57.61
C HIS A 449 -23.36 -49.89 -57.66
N LEU A 450 -22.54 -48.85 -57.45
CA LEU A 450 -22.94 -47.43 -57.48
C LEU A 450 -22.63 -46.75 -58.82
N THR A 451 -22.18 -47.53 -59.81
CA THR A 451 -21.69 -47.11 -61.13
C THR A 451 -22.72 -46.41 -62.02
N HIS A 452 -23.98 -46.30 -61.62
CA HIS A 452 -25.07 -45.91 -62.52
C HIS A 452 -25.54 -44.45 -62.41
N ILE A 453 -24.99 -43.64 -61.51
CA ILE A 453 -25.57 -42.32 -61.16
C ILE A 453 -24.69 -41.12 -61.54
N ALA A 454 -23.38 -41.30 -61.77
CA ALA A 454 -22.46 -40.17 -61.98
C ALA A 454 -21.78 -40.12 -63.36
N GLU A 455 -22.24 -40.90 -64.34
CA GLU A 455 -21.52 -41.11 -65.60
C GLU A 455 -21.95 -40.18 -66.77
N VAL A 456 -22.80 -39.17 -66.56
CA VAL A 456 -23.51 -38.56 -67.72
C VAL A 456 -23.17 -37.10 -68.10
N ASP A 457 -22.73 -36.18 -67.24
CA ASP A 457 -22.67 -34.76 -67.68
C ASP A 457 -21.35 -33.97 -67.43
N ILE A 458 -20.35 -34.49 -66.72
CA ILE A 458 -19.14 -33.69 -66.38
C ILE A 458 -17.97 -33.93 -67.35
N MET A 459 -17.99 -35.02 -68.12
CA MET A 459 -16.84 -35.47 -68.93
C MET A 459 -16.92 -35.15 -70.44
N GLU A 460 -17.98 -34.50 -70.95
CA GLU A 460 -18.12 -34.29 -72.40
C GLU A 460 -17.28 -33.12 -72.98
N ASP A 461 -16.86 -32.14 -72.18
CA ASP A 461 -16.10 -30.97 -72.66
C ASP A 461 -14.57 -31.09 -72.51
N GLN A 462 -14.01 -32.29 -72.72
CA GLN A 462 -12.56 -32.41 -72.91
C GLN A 462 -12.19 -31.98 -74.33
N THR A 463 -11.70 -30.75 -74.51
CA THR A 463 -11.09 -30.31 -75.78
C THR A 463 -9.57 -30.23 -75.63
N SER A 464 -8.83 -31.15 -76.25
CA SER A 464 -7.36 -31.06 -76.31
C SER A 464 -6.91 -29.84 -77.12
N PRO A 465 -5.69 -29.32 -76.94
CA PRO A 465 -5.16 -28.21 -77.75
C PRO A 465 -5.25 -28.49 -79.25
N ASP A 466 -5.07 -29.74 -79.67
CA ASP A 466 -5.19 -30.16 -81.06
C ASP A 466 -6.65 -30.18 -81.53
N GLN A 467 -7.59 -30.60 -80.68
CA GLN A 467 -9.03 -30.56 -80.98
C GLN A 467 -9.55 -29.10 -81.07
N LEU A 468 -9.03 -28.20 -80.23
CA LEU A 468 -9.33 -26.76 -80.30
C LEU A 468 -8.77 -26.15 -81.60
N ARG A 469 -7.53 -26.49 -81.98
CA ARG A 469 -6.96 -26.09 -83.27
C ARG A 469 -7.79 -26.59 -84.44
N ASP A 470 -8.23 -27.85 -84.40
CA ASP A 470 -9.10 -28.43 -85.44
C ASP A 470 -10.47 -27.74 -85.50
N ALA A 471 -11.05 -27.36 -84.35
CA ALA A 471 -12.29 -26.60 -84.29
C ALA A 471 -12.14 -25.21 -84.94
N PHE A 472 -11.07 -24.48 -84.61
CA PHE A 472 -10.79 -23.19 -85.26
C PHE A 472 -10.48 -23.33 -86.75
N ARG A 473 -9.77 -24.37 -87.18
CA ARG A 473 -9.53 -24.68 -88.60
C ARG A 473 -10.82 -24.99 -89.35
N SER A 474 -11.74 -25.71 -88.73
CA SER A 474 -13.08 -25.98 -89.27
C SER A 474 -13.87 -24.69 -89.49
N ILE A 475 -13.82 -23.76 -88.53
CA ILE A 475 -14.44 -22.43 -88.65
C ILE A 475 -13.75 -21.59 -89.74
N ALA A 476 -12.43 -21.68 -89.85
CA ALA A 476 -11.62 -20.94 -90.81
C ALA A 476 -11.80 -21.39 -92.26
N LYS A 477 -12.40 -22.57 -92.51
CA LYS A 477 -12.58 -23.17 -93.85
C LYS A 477 -11.26 -23.21 -94.64
N ASP A 478 -10.24 -23.87 -94.07
CA ASP A 478 -8.87 -24.03 -94.61
C ASP A 478 -8.01 -22.75 -94.67
N LYS A 479 -8.44 -21.64 -94.06
CA LYS A 479 -7.60 -20.44 -93.89
C LYS A 479 -6.73 -20.57 -92.63
N THR A 480 -5.58 -19.88 -92.64
CA THR A 480 -4.70 -19.77 -91.46
C THR A 480 -5.13 -18.66 -90.49
N PHE A 481 -6.31 -18.08 -90.68
CA PHE A 481 -6.87 -17.00 -89.87
C PHE A 481 -8.39 -17.12 -89.83
N VAL A 482 -9.01 -16.56 -88.80
CA VAL A 482 -10.48 -16.50 -88.64
C VAL A 482 -10.93 -15.04 -88.63
N THR A 483 -12.07 -14.72 -89.23
CA THR A 483 -12.67 -13.37 -89.16
C THR A 483 -13.82 -13.33 -88.15
N GLU A 484 -14.19 -12.14 -87.69
CA GLU A 484 -15.36 -11.96 -86.82
C GLU A 484 -16.64 -12.54 -87.48
N LEU A 485 -16.76 -12.42 -88.81
CA LEU A 485 -17.85 -12.97 -89.58
C LEU A 485 -17.87 -14.51 -89.54
N ASP A 486 -16.70 -15.15 -89.62
CA ASP A 486 -16.57 -16.61 -89.55
C ASP A 486 -16.97 -17.13 -88.15
N LEU A 487 -16.62 -16.43 -87.07
CA LEU A 487 -17.05 -16.75 -85.70
C LEU A 487 -18.56 -16.62 -85.51
N ARG A 488 -19.17 -15.55 -86.08
CA ARG A 488 -20.64 -15.38 -86.06
C ARG A 488 -21.36 -16.47 -86.85
N GLN A 489 -20.79 -16.91 -87.97
CA GLN A 489 -21.34 -18.02 -88.76
C GLN A 489 -21.25 -19.37 -88.04
N ALA A 490 -20.29 -19.54 -87.14
CA ALA A 490 -20.14 -20.72 -86.29
C ALA A 490 -21.06 -20.74 -85.06
N LEU A 491 -22.03 -19.82 -84.97
CA LEU A 491 -23.00 -19.72 -83.87
C LEU A 491 -22.37 -19.46 -82.48
N ILE A 492 -21.16 -18.88 -82.45
CA ILE A 492 -20.52 -18.50 -81.19
C ILE A 492 -21.29 -17.32 -80.55
N PRO A 493 -21.56 -17.34 -79.23
CA PRO A 493 -22.26 -16.26 -78.54
C PRO A 493 -21.56 -14.89 -78.72
N ALA A 494 -22.35 -13.82 -78.85
CA ALA A 494 -21.81 -12.48 -79.14
C ALA A 494 -20.78 -11.98 -78.11
N GLY A 495 -20.98 -12.28 -76.81
CA GLY A 495 -20.02 -11.92 -75.76
C GLY A 495 -18.68 -12.66 -75.88
N SER A 496 -18.70 -13.92 -76.31
CA SER A 496 -17.49 -14.69 -76.58
C SER A 496 -16.75 -14.19 -77.81
N ILE A 497 -17.48 -13.76 -78.85
CA ILE A 497 -16.88 -13.15 -80.05
C ILE A 497 -16.15 -11.84 -79.70
N GLU A 498 -16.78 -10.98 -78.90
CA GLU A 498 -16.18 -9.70 -78.47
C GLU A 498 -14.86 -9.93 -77.72
N TYR A 499 -14.83 -10.92 -76.82
CA TYR A 499 -13.61 -11.34 -76.15
C TYR A 499 -12.56 -11.90 -77.13
N LEU A 500 -12.94 -12.84 -78.00
CA LEU A 500 -12.00 -13.48 -78.94
C LEU A 500 -11.36 -12.48 -79.92
N VAL A 501 -12.11 -11.47 -80.37
CA VAL A 501 -11.59 -10.39 -81.22
C VAL A 501 -10.55 -9.52 -80.48
N GLN A 502 -10.69 -9.36 -79.16
CA GLN A 502 -9.72 -8.62 -78.34
C GLN A 502 -8.51 -9.48 -77.95
N ALA A 503 -8.74 -10.77 -77.68
CA ALA A 503 -7.73 -11.67 -77.14
C ALA A 503 -6.80 -12.27 -78.21
N ILE A 504 -7.31 -12.54 -79.41
CA ILE A 504 -6.54 -13.16 -80.50
C ILE A 504 -5.74 -12.07 -81.24
N PRO A 505 -4.41 -12.21 -81.42
CA PRO A 505 -3.59 -11.26 -82.15
C PRO A 505 -3.96 -11.25 -83.64
N ARG A 506 -3.79 -10.10 -84.29
CA ARG A 506 -4.21 -9.90 -85.68
C ARG A 506 -3.17 -10.44 -86.67
N ALA A 507 -3.62 -11.24 -87.65
CA ALA A 507 -2.82 -11.73 -88.78
C ALA A 507 -2.88 -10.76 -89.97
N GLY A 508 -2.10 -9.69 -89.93
CA GLY A 508 -1.96 -8.76 -91.05
C GLY A 508 -3.12 -7.76 -91.18
N ALA A 509 -4.12 -8.05 -92.02
CA ALA A 509 -5.27 -7.15 -92.23
C ALA A 509 -6.10 -7.00 -90.94
N GLU A 510 -6.75 -5.85 -90.73
CA GLU A 510 -7.45 -5.54 -89.45
C GLU A 510 -8.52 -6.56 -89.04
N GLU A 511 -9.08 -7.30 -90.00
CA GLU A 511 -10.20 -8.22 -89.79
C GLU A 511 -9.77 -9.69 -89.55
N ASN A 512 -8.47 -9.99 -89.66
CA ASN A 512 -7.95 -11.36 -89.58
C ASN A 512 -7.37 -11.67 -88.19
N LEU A 513 -7.86 -12.72 -87.53
CA LEU A 513 -7.41 -13.19 -86.22
C LEU A 513 -6.52 -14.44 -86.36
N ASP A 514 -5.31 -14.39 -85.79
CA ASP A 514 -4.32 -15.48 -85.76
C ASP A 514 -4.55 -16.41 -84.57
N PHE A 515 -5.44 -17.37 -84.74
CA PHE A 515 -5.73 -18.34 -83.68
C PHE A 515 -4.58 -19.32 -83.43
N GLU A 516 -3.68 -19.56 -84.39
CA GLU A 516 -2.57 -20.53 -84.23
C GLU A 516 -1.48 -19.99 -83.31
N SER A 517 -1.09 -18.72 -83.49
CA SER A 517 -0.14 -18.07 -82.57
C SER A 517 -0.74 -17.90 -81.18
N TRP A 518 -2.03 -17.55 -81.10
CA TRP A 518 -2.72 -17.38 -79.82
C TRP A 518 -2.83 -18.68 -79.03
N LEU A 519 -3.32 -19.76 -79.64
CA LEU A 519 -3.41 -21.05 -78.97
C LEU A 519 -2.02 -21.55 -78.56
N SER A 520 -0.99 -21.27 -79.35
CA SER A 520 0.39 -21.64 -78.99
C SER A 520 0.88 -20.86 -77.77
N ASP A 521 0.61 -19.56 -77.65
CA ASP A 521 0.95 -18.75 -76.46
C ASP A 521 0.13 -19.14 -75.22
N VAL A 522 -1.15 -19.47 -75.40
CA VAL A 522 -2.07 -19.84 -74.30
C VAL A 522 -1.72 -21.22 -73.71
N PHE A 523 -1.23 -22.15 -74.53
CA PHE A 523 -0.87 -23.51 -74.13
C PHE A 523 0.65 -23.77 -74.01
N ALA A 524 1.49 -22.72 -74.05
CA ALA A 524 2.96 -22.79 -73.97
C ALA A 524 3.52 -23.05 -72.57
#